data_AF-A0A9C8GLI8-F1
#
_entry.id   AF-A0A9C8GLI8-F1
#
_cell.length_a   1.000
_cell.length_b   1.000
_cell.length_c   1.000
_cell.angle_alpha   90.00
_cell.angle_beta   90.00
_cell.angle_gamma   90.00
#
_symmetry.space_group_name_H-M   'P 1'
#
loop_
_entity.id
_entity.type
_entity.pdbx_description
1 polymer ?
#
loop_
_entity_poly.entity_id
_entity_poly.type
_entity_poly.pdbx_seq_one_letter_code
_entity_poly.pdbx_strand_id
1 'polypeptide(L)'
;MAWVGGKLSLGQVMRNWTIVYFGNLVGSLSVAALMYLSRQWTFAEYQVGATALNIANGKVNLSFTEGLVRGILCNVLVCLAVWLCMSGRSVVDKIVAILFPITAFVASGFEHSIANMYFIPMGLLLKGEPEVVTAAGKTASDLVNLNLQGFAANLFSVTTGNIFGGGFLVAVVYWFIYQRHRRAEEEESSARRVLDLFL
;
A
#
# COMPACT_ATOMS: atom_id res chain seq x y z
N MET A 1 -4.31 12.48 -10.35
CA MET A 1 -5.01 13.79 -10.21
C MET A 1 -4.28 14.90 -10.97
N ALA A 2 -3.07 15.33 -10.59
CA ALA A 2 -2.36 16.42 -11.28
C ALA A 2 -2.03 16.14 -12.76
N TRP A 3 -1.62 14.91 -13.09
CA TRP A 3 -1.43 14.47 -14.48
C TRP A 3 -2.72 14.47 -15.30
N VAL A 4 -3.79 13.88 -14.74
CA VAL A 4 -5.13 13.86 -15.37
C VAL A 4 -5.66 15.29 -15.58
N GLY A 5 -5.39 16.20 -14.65
CA GLY A 5 -5.73 17.62 -14.77
C GLY A 5 -4.77 18.44 -15.65
N GLY A 6 -3.86 17.81 -16.40
CA GLY A 6 -2.94 18.49 -17.33
C GLY A 6 -1.85 19.35 -16.67
N LYS A 7 -1.69 19.29 -15.34
CA LYS A 7 -0.74 20.13 -14.59
C LYS A 7 0.70 19.60 -14.62
N LEU A 8 0.88 18.30 -14.92
CA LEU A 8 2.17 17.62 -14.96
C LEU A 8 2.22 16.66 -16.15
N SER A 9 3.39 16.52 -16.77
CA SER A 9 3.63 15.48 -17.77
C SER A 9 3.82 14.10 -17.12
N LEU A 10 3.57 13.04 -17.88
CA LEU A 10 3.81 11.67 -17.41
C LEU A 10 5.28 11.46 -17.00
N GLY A 11 6.22 12.04 -17.74
CA GLY A 11 7.65 11.97 -17.41
C GLY A 11 7.99 12.62 -16.06
N GLN A 12 7.34 13.74 -15.72
CA GLN A 12 7.52 14.37 -14.40
C GLN A 12 6.94 13.50 -13.27
N VAL A 13 5.79 12.87 -13.48
CA VAL A 13 5.21 11.93 -12.52
C VAL A 13 6.13 10.74 -12.30
N MET A 14 6.59 10.10 -13.37
CA MET A 14 7.47 8.93 -13.30
C MET A 14 8.79 9.27 -12.60
N ARG A 15 9.41 10.43 -12.92
CA ARG A 15 10.62 10.89 -12.23
C ARG A 15 10.41 11.02 -10.72
N ASN A 16 9.33 11.66 -10.31
CA ASN A 16 9.02 11.86 -8.90
C ASN A 16 8.73 10.52 -8.20
N TRP A 17 7.96 9.64 -8.83
CA TRP A 17 7.69 8.30 -8.31
C TRP A 17 8.96 7.50 -8.11
N THR A 18 9.87 7.50 -9.09
CA THR A 18 11.17 6.83 -8.97
C THR A 18 11.97 7.37 -7.79
N ILE A 19 12.12 8.70 -7.67
CA ILE A 19 12.88 9.32 -6.57
C ILE A 19 12.29 8.95 -5.21
N VAL A 20 10.97 9.07 -5.05
CA VAL A 20 10.28 8.77 -3.78
C VAL A 20 10.36 7.29 -3.45
N TYR A 21 10.18 6.41 -4.43
CA TYR A 21 10.23 4.96 -4.23
C TYR A 21 11.62 4.50 -3.78
N PHE A 22 12.70 5.02 -4.39
CA PHE A 22 14.06 4.74 -3.96
C PHE A 22 14.39 5.35 -2.59
N GLY A 23 13.96 6.59 -2.32
CA GLY A 23 14.14 7.21 -1.00
C GLY A 23 13.45 6.40 0.11
N ASN A 24 12.25 5.91 -0.16
CA ASN A 24 11.51 5.02 0.75
C ASN A 24 12.24 3.69 0.95
N LEU A 25 12.78 3.08 -0.11
CA LEU A 25 13.56 1.85 0.01
C LEU A 25 14.78 2.05 0.92
N VAL A 26 15.57 3.10 0.69
CA VAL A 26 16.74 3.42 1.51
C VAL A 26 16.34 3.67 2.97
N GLY A 27 15.27 4.43 3.21
CA GLY A 27 14.74 4.67 4.55
C GLY A 27 14.30 3.39 5.26
N SER A 28 13.50 2.56 4.59
CA SER A 28 13.01 1.29 5.15
C SER A 28 14.13 0.31 5.48
N LEU A 29 15.14 0.19 4.60
CA LEU A 29 16.33 -0.63 4.86
C LEU A 29 17.16 -0.09 6.02
N SER A 30 17.31 1.22 6.12
CA SER A 30 18.03 1.87 7.24
C SER A 30 17.35 1.58 8.57
N VAL A 31 16.01 1.67 8.62
CA VAL A 31 15.24 1.35 9.83
C VAL A 31 15.32 -0.15 10.15
N ALA A 32 15.23 -1.04 9.15
CA ALA A 32 15.42 -2.48 9.37
C ALA A 32 16.79 -2.79 9.99
N ALA A 33 17.86 -2.14 9.50
CA ALA A 33 19.21 -2.29 10.06
C ALA A 33 19.29 -1.79 11.51
N LEU A 34 18.74 -0.61 11.81
CA LEU A 34 18.71 -0.07 13.18
C LEU A 34 17.92 -0.98 14.13
N MET A 35 16.77 -1.50 13.69
CA MET A 35 15.95 -2.43 14.47
C MET A 35 16.67 -3.76 14.71
N TYR A 36 17.38 -4.28 13.72
CA TYR A 36 18.21 -5.46 13.89
C TYR A 36 19.36 -5.23 14.89
N LEU A 37 20.07 -4.09 14.77
CA LEU A 37 21.15 -3.70 15.69
C LEU A 37 20.67 -3.43 17.12
N SER A 38 19.42 -2.99 17.30
CA SER A 38 18.82 -2.79 18.63
C SER A 38 18.66 -4.08 19.44
N ARG A 39 18.71 -5.24 18.77
CA ARG A 39 18.42 -6.57 19.34
C ARG A 39 17.04 -6.72 19.96
N GLN A 40 16.08 -5.83 19.71
CA GLN A 40 14.70 -5.99 20.21
C GLN A 40 14.04 -7.31 19.75
N TRP A 41 14.51 -7.89 18.64
CA TRP A 41 14.07 -9.19 18.16
C TRP A 41 14.39 -10.37 19.11
N THR A 42 15.28 -10.19 20.10
CA THR A 42 15.56 -11.20 21.14
C THR A 42 14.53 -11.19 22.29
N PHE A 43 13.67 -10.16 22.35
CA PHE A 43 12.72 -10.02 23.45
C PHE A 43 11.71 -11.16 23.49
N ALA A 44 11.20 -11.43 24.70
CA ALA A 44 10.27 -12.53 24.98
C ALA A 44 10.81 -13.87 24.44
N GLU A 45 12.06 -14.20 24.77
CA GLU A 45 12.72 -15.45 24.33
C GLU A 45 12.64 -15.63 22.81
N TYR A 46 13.05 -14.58 22.07
CA TYR A 46 13.05 -14.51 20.60
C TYR A 46 11.66 -14.54 19.92
N GLN A 47 10.55 -14.51 20.67
CA GLN A 47 9.20 -14.53 20.08
C GLN A 47 8.88 -13.26 19.26
N VAL A 48 9.49 -12.13 19.59
CA VAL A 48 9.38 -10.90 18.78
C VAL A 48 10.02 -11.11 17.41
N GLY A 49 11.24 -11.67 17.38
CA GLY A 49 11.92 -12.04 16.14
C GLY A 49 11.15 -13.10 15.35
N ALA A 50 10.60 -14.12 16.04
CA ALA A 50 9.82 -15.18 15.42
C ALA A 50 8.57 -14.64 14.70
N THR A 51 7.88 -13.68 15.32
CA THR A 51 6.74 -12.99 14.72
C THR A 51 7.16 -12.23 13.47
N ALA A 52 8.24 -11.45 13.53
CA ALA A 52 8.76 -10.72 12.37
C ALA A 52 9.19 -11.64 11.22
N LEU A 53 9.87 -12.75 11.53
CA LEU A 53 10.28 -13.77 10.55
C LEU A 53 9.06 -14.41 9.87
N ASN A 54 8.03 -14.77 10.64
CA ASN A 54 6.80 -15.36 10.12
C ASN A 54 6.02 -14.39 9.21
N ILE A 55 5.95 -13.10 9.59
CA ILE A 55 5.35 -12.06 8.73
C ILE A 55 6.10 -11.95 7.40
N ALA A 56 7.44 -11.84 7.45
CA ALA A 56 8.26 -11.74 6.25
C ALA A 56 8.11 -12.97 5.34
N ASN A 57 8.13 -14.17 5.92
CA ASN A 57 7.95 -15.41 5.18
C ASN A 57 6.56 -15.51 4.55
N GLY A 58 5.50 -15.09 5.25
CA GLY A 58 4.15 -15.05 4.69
C GLY A 58 4.06 -14.18 3.44
N LYS A 59 4.77 -13.05 3.41
CA LYS A 59 4.75 -12.08 2.29
C LYS A 59 5.41 -12.62 1.03
N VAL A 60 6.55 -13.29 1.15
CA VAL A 60 7.30 -13.84 0.00
C VAL A 60 6.68 -15.12 -0.58
N ASN A 61 5.72 -15.71 0.14
CA ASN A 61 4.99 -16.90 -0.32
C ASN A 61 3.65 -16.57 -1.00
N LEU A 62 3.31 -15.29 -1.18
CA LEU A 62 2.13 -14.90 -1.94
C LEU A 62 2.32 -15.18 -3.43
N SER A 63 1.29 -15.72 -4.07
CA SER A 63 1.24 -15.75 -5.54
C SER A 63 1.14 -14.34 -6.11
N PHE A 64 1.48 -14.19 -7.39
CA PHE A 64 1.38 -12.90 -8.07
C PHE A 64 -0.02 -12.28 -7.95
N THR A 65 -1.08 -13.08 -8.14
CA THR A 65 -2.47 -12.60 -8.09
C THR A 65 -2.86 -12.17 -6.67
N GLU A 66 -2.47 -12.92 -5.65
CA GLU A 66 -2.75 -12.57 -4.26
C GLU A 66 -2.06 -11.26 -3.86
N GLY A 67 -0.77 -11.12 -4.18
CA GLY A 67 -0.03 -9.88 -3.92
C GLY A 67 -0.61 -8.68 -4.67
N LEU A 68 -1.06 -8.88 -5.90
CA LEU A 68 -1.67 -7.84 -6.74
C LEU A 68 -2.97 -7.35 -6.13
N VAL A 69 -3.89 -8.27 -5.81
CA VAL A 69 -5.23 -7.91 -5.29
C VAL A 69 -5.11 -7.31 -3.89
N ARG A 70 -4.29 -7.88 -3.01
CA ARG A 70 -4.00 -7.30 -1.68
C ARG A 70 -3.36 -5.91 -1.81
N GLY A 71 -2.50 -5.71 -2.81
CA GLY A 71 -1.91 -4.41 -3.12
C GLY A 71 -2.94 -3.36 -3.56
N ILE A 72 -3.91 -3.74 -4.40
CA ILE A 72 -5.00 -2.86 -4.82
C ILE A 72 -5.82 -2.41 -3.61
N LEU A 73 -6.29 -3.37 -2.81
CA LEU A 73 -7.14 -3.11 -1.66
C LEU A 73 -6.42 -2.27 -0.60
N CYS A 74 -5.14 -2.53 -0.36
CA CYS A 74 -4.30 -1.69 0.50
C CYS A 74 -4.33 -0.24 0.06
N ASN A 75 -4.01 0.03 -1.22
CA ASN A 75 -3.81 1.41 -1.64
C ASN A 75 -5.11 2.18 -1.87
N VAL A 76 -6.24 1.49 -2.06
CA VAL A 76 -7.57 2.12 -1.96
C VAL A 76 -7.78 2.71 -0.56
N LEU A 77 -7.48 1.96 0.50
CA LEU A 77 -7.63 2.43 1.88
C LEU A 77 -6.60 3.50 2.26
N VAL A 78 -5.35 3.39 1.78
CA VAL A 78 -4.31 4.42 1.98
C VAL A 78 -4.71 5.73 1.31
N CYS A 79 -5.14 5.69 0.04
CA CYS A 79 -5.59 6.89 -0.65
C CYS A 79 -6.87 7.48 -0.01
N LEU A 80 -7.77 6.65 0.51
CA LEU A 80 -8.94 7.11 1.27
C LEU A 80 -8.53 7.83 2.56
N ALA A 81 -7.58 7.28 3.33
CA ALA A 81 -7.05 7.93 4.54
C ALA A 81 -6.47 9.31 4.23
N VAL A 82 -5.65 9.42 3.17
CA VAL A 82 -5.07 10.69 2.74
C VAL A 82 -6.16 11.68 2.32
N TRP A 83 -7.17 11.22 1.59
CA TRP A 83 -8.31 12.05 1.18
C TRP A 83 -9.08 12.61 2.39
N LEU A 84 -9.40 11.76 3.37
CA LEU A 84 -10.05 12.18 4.62
C LEU A 84 -9.18 13.15 5.43
N CYS A 85 -7.86 12.96 5.45
CA CYS A 85 -6.95 13.92 6.10
C CYS A 85 -6.97 15.31 5.47
N MET A 86 -7.16 15.38 4.15
CA MET A 86 -7.23 16.64 3.43
C MET A 86 -8.50 17.44 3.74
N SER A 87 -9.58 16.79 4.21
CA SER A 87 -10.79 17.49 4.66
C SER A 87 -10.76 17.90 6.14
N GLY A 88 -9.88 17.29 6.95
CA GLY A 88 -9.69 17.63 8.35
C GLY A 88 -9.09 19.02 8.57
N ARG A 89 -9.61 19.74 9.57
CA ARG A 89 -9.17 21.11 9.92
C ARG A 89 -8.30 21.16 11.17
N SER A 90 -8.37 20.13 12.01
CA SER A 90 -7.54 19.97 13.20
C SER A 90 -6.56 18.80 13.07
N VAL A 91 -5.57 18.73 13.98
CA VAL A 91 -4.69 17.57 14.10
C VAL A 91 -5.48 16.32 14.51
N VAL A 92 -6.48 16.46 15.39
CA VAL A 92 -7.33 15.36 15.84
C VAL A 92 -8.11 14.77 14.67
N ASP A 93 -8.68 15.60 13.80
CA ASP A 93 -9.42 15.15 12.61
C ASP A 93 -8.53 14.26 11.73
N LYS A 94 -7.27 14.68 11.51
CA LYS A 94 -6.30 13.96 10.70
C LYS A 94 -5.89 12.64 11.34
N ILE A 95 -5.70 12.60 12.66
CA ILE A 95 -5.38 11.35 13.37
C ILE A 95 -6.52 10.35 13.22
N VAL A 96 -7.77 10.77 13.47
CA VAL A 96 -8.95 9.90 13.38
C VAL A 96 -9.20 9.45 11.95
N ALA A 97 -8.97 10.31 10.95
CA ALA A 97 -9.09 9.99 9.53
C ALA A 97 -8.14 8.87 9.06
N ILE A 98 -6.95 8.77 9.68
CA ILE A 98 -5.95 7.74 9.36
C ILE A 98 -6.21 6.45 10.13
N LEU A 99 -6.64 6.55 11.39
CA LEU A 99 -6.73 5.42 12.32
C LEU A 99 -7.46 4.22 11.69
N PHE A 100 -8.73 4.40 11.31
CA PHE A 100 -9.56 3.29 10.86
C PHE A 100 -9.11 2.68 9.52
N PRO A 101 -8.84 3.45 8.45
CA PRO A 101 -8.42 2.83 7.18
C PRO A 101 -7.08 2.10 7.28
N ILE A 102 -6.13 2.63 8.07
CA ILE A 102 -4.82 1.97 8.26
C ILE A 102 -4.97 0.70 9.10
N THR A 103 -5.71 0.75 10.21
CA THR A 103 -6.01 -0.45 11.01
C THR A 103 -6.70 -1.51 10.17
N ALA A 104 -7.68 -1.13 9.33
CA ALA A 104 -8.41 -2.06 8.48
C ALA A 104 -7.48 -2.80 7.51
N PHE A 105 -6.65 -2.09 6.73
CA PHE A 105 -5.82 -2.78 5.74
C PHE A 105 -4.74 -3.66 6.40
N VAL A 106 -4.18 -3.22 7.53
CA VAL A 106 -3.17 -3.99 8.27
C VAL A 106 -3.80 -5.25 8.86
N ALA A 107 -4.96 -5.12 9.53
CA ALA A 107 -5.67 -6.25 10.14
C ALA A 107 -6.19 -7.25 9.09
N SER A 108 -6.58 -6.77 7.91
CA SER A 108 -7.00 -7.63 6.78
C SER A 108 -5.82 -8.28 6.05
N GLY A 109 -4.56 -8.00 6.42
CA GLY A 109 -3.39 -8.57 5.78
C GLY A 109 -3.18 -8.11 4.33
N PHE A 110 -3.61 -6.88 4.01
CA PHE A 110 -3.35 -6.26 2.72
C PHE A 110 -1.89 -5.81 2.62
N GLU A 111 -1.39 -5.67 1.40
CA GLU A 111 0.04 -5.53 1.13
C GLU A 111 0.40 -4.11 0.69
N HIS A 112 1.33 -3.49 1.42
CA HIS A 112 1.87 -2.17 1.09
C HIS A 112 3.34 -2.29 0.71
N SER A 113 3.68 -1.97 -0.53
CA SER A 113 5.04 -2.11 -1.09
C SER A 113 6.12 -1.50 -0.20
N ILE A 114 5.90 -0.28 0.29
CA ILE A 114 6.89 0.41 1.15
C ILE A 114 7.03 -0.24 2.53
N ALA A 115 5.95 -0.81 3.09
CA ALA A 115 6.03 -1.52 4.36
C ALA A 115 6.79 -2.85 4.18
N ASN A 116 6.60 -3.50 3.03
CA ASN A 116 7.30 -4.73 2.68
C ASN A 116 8.81 -4.51 2.47
N MET A 117 9.24 -3.31 2.08
CA MET A 117 10.66 -2.91 2.06
C MET A 117 11.30 -2.88 3.46
N TYR A 118 10.52 -2.88 4.53
CA TYR A 118 11.01 -3.06 5.90
C TYR A 118 10.84 -4.52 6.35
N PHE A 119 9.62 -5.06 6.27
CA PHE A 119 9.30 -6.39 6.83
C PHE A 119 10.13 -7.50 6.21
N ILE A 120 10.27 -7.54 4.88
CA ILE A 120 10.97 -8.63 4.20
C ILE A 120 12.48 -8.56 4.47
N PRO A 121 13.16 -7.41 4.35
CA PRO A 121 14.58 -7.29 4.73
C PRO A 121 14.86 -7.60 6.20
N MET A 122 13.98 -7.19 7.13
CA MET A 122 14.10 -7.60 8.53
C MET A 122 14.03 -9.12 8.68
N GLY A 123 13.09 -9.79 7.98
CA GLY A 123 13.02 -11.25 7.96
C GLY A 123 14.24 -11.92 7.31
N LEU A 124 14.84 -11.31 6.28
CA LEU A 124 16.07 -11.83 5.66
C LEU A 124 17.25 -11.81 6.65
N LEU A 125 17.38 -10.77 7.47
CA LEU A 125 18.38 -10.72 8.54
C LEU A 125 18.10 -11.79 9.60
N LEU A 126 16.85 -11.87 10.07
CA LEU A 126 16.44 -12.81 11.13
C LEU A 126 16.46 -14.28 10.71
N LYS A 127 16.35 -14.58 9.42
CA LYS A 127 16.53 -15.94 8.88
C LYS A 127 17.92 -16.50 9.17
N GLY A 128 18.92 -15.64 9.40
CA GLY A 128 20.28 -16.03 9.79
C GLY A 128 20.47 -16.33 11.28
N GLU A 129 19.46 -16.07 12.13
CA GLU A 129 19.54 -16.24 13.58
C GLU A 129 18.88 -17.58 14.00
N PRO A 130 19.66 -18.61 14.40
CA PRO A 130 19.12 -19.94 14.70
C PRO A 130 18.04 -19.92 15.79
N GLU A 131 18.24 -19.14 16.85
CA GLU A 131 17.30 -19.04 17.97
C GLU A 131 15.95 -18.50 17.53
N VAL A 132 15.94 -17.53 16.60
CA VAL A 132 14.71 -16.96 16.04
C VAL A 132 14.00 -17.98 15.15
N VAL A 133 14.75 -18.72 14.33
CA VAL A 133 14.19 -19.75 13.45
C VAL A 133 13.57 -20.89 14.29
N THR A 134 14.24 -21.31 15.37
CA THR A 134 13.71 -22.28 16.33
C THR A 134 12.47 -21.74 17.04
N ALA A 135 12.50 -20.52 17.55
CA ALA A 135 11.37 -19.88 18.22
C ALA A 135 10.14 -19.73 17.28
N ALA A 136 10.37 -19.54 15.98
CA ALA A 136 9.32 -19.48 14.97
C ALA A 136 8.74 -20.85 14.58
N GLY A 137 9.32 -21.96 15.06
CA GLY A 137 8.95 -23.31 14.66
C GLY A 137 9.15 -23.56 13.16
N LYS A 138 10.19 -22.93 12.57
CA LYS A 138 10.51 -23.02 11.14
C LYS A 138 11.78 -23.82 10.91
N THR A 139 11.88 -24.36 9.71
CA THR A 139 13.06 -25.04 9.18
C THR A 139 13.63 -24.28 7.98
N ALA A 140 14.84 -24.63 7.54
CA ALA A 140 15.45 -24.04 6.35
C ALA A 140 14.56 -24.21 5.09
N SER A 141 13.85 -25.33 4.97
CA SER A 141 12.91 -25.59 3.88
C SER A 141 11.70 -24.65 3.89
N ASP A 142 11.20 -24.27 5.07
CA ASP A 142 10.04 -23.36 5.18
C ASP A 142 10.38 -21.93 4.75
N LEU A 143 11.66 -21.58 4.70
CA LEU A 143 12.18 -20.25 4.44
C LEU A 143 12.84 -20.15 3.06
N VAL A 144 12.64 -21.13 2.18
CA VAL A 144 13.29 -21.18 0.86
C VAL A 144 12.99 -19.95 0.02
N ASN A 145 11.74 -19.46 0.06
CA ASN A 145 11.28 -18.28 -0.67
C ASN A 145 11.66 -16.95 0.01
N LEU A 146 12.09 -16.98 1.28
CA LEU A 146 12.62 -15.81 1.98
C LEU A 146 14.06 -15.56 1.54
N ASN A 147 14.18 -14.98 0.34
CA ASN A 147 15.41 -14.62 -0.33
C ASN A 147 15.19 -13.36 -1.19
N LEU A 148 16.23 -12.90 -1.89
CA LEU A 148 16.16 -11.69 -2.71
C LEU A 148 15.18 -11.82 -3.90
N GLN A 149 15.04 -13.01 -4.48
CA GLN A 149 14.08 -13.29 -5.55
C GLN A 149 12.64 -13.21 -5.04
N GLY A 150 12.34 -13.82 -3.89
CA GLY A 150 11.02 -13.71 -3.26
C GLY A 150 10.69 -12.28 -2.86
N PHE A 151 11.67 -11.52 -2.38
CA PHE A 151 11.51 -10.09 -2.11
C PHE A 151 11.15 -9.30 -3.38
N ALA A 152 11.88 -9.52 -4.47
CA ALA A 152 11.62 -8.86 -5.75
C ALA A 152 10.25 -9.24 -6.34
N ALA A 153 9.86 -10.52 -6.26
CA ALA A 153 8.57 -11.01 -6.72
C ALA A 153 7.41 -10.39 -5.94
N ASN A 154 7.51 -10.34 -4.61
CA ASN A 154 6.53 -9.66 -3.76
C ASN A 154 6.44 -8.17 -4.11
N LEU A 155 7.57 -7.46 -4.16
CA LEU A 155 7.58 -6.03 -4.48
C LEU A 155 6.96 -5.74 -5.85
N PHE A 156 7.27 -6.55 -6.87
CA PHE A 156 6.72 -6.37 -8.20
C PHE A 156 5.19 -6.49 -8.20
N SER A 157 4.68 -7.59 -7.63
CA SER A 157 3.24 -7.86 -7.53
C SER A 157 2.51 -6.77 -6.73
N VAL A 158 2.98 -6.47 -5.52
CA VAL A 158 2.34 -5.54 -4.59
C VAL A 158 2.42 -4.10 -5.08
N THR A 159 3.54 -3.67 -5.66
CA THR A 159 3.70 -2.31 -6.20
C THR A 159 2.76 -2.08 -7.38
N THR A 160 2.65 -3.07 -8.26
CA THR A 160 1.69 -3.05 -9.37
C THR A 160 0.27 -2.88 -8.82
N GLY A 161 -0.07 -3.66 -7.78
CA GLY A 161 -1.37 -3.56 -7.12
C GLY A 161 -1.60 -2.19 -6.49
N ASN A 162 -0.61 -1.65 -5.77
CA ASN A 162 -0.73 -0.34 -5.14
C ASN A 162 -0.96 0.76 -6.20
N ILE A 163 -0.22 0.75 -7.31
CA ILE A 163 -0.42 1.72 -8.41
C ILE A 163 -1.87 1.67 -8.92
N PHE A 164 -2.40 0.48 -9.18
CA PHE A 164 -3.78 0.31 -9.63
C PHE A 164 -4.80 0.74 -8.57
N GLY A 165 -4.59 0.42 -7.29
CA GLY A 165 -5.48 0.84 -6.20
C GLY A 165 -5.58 2.36 -6.04
N GLY A 166 -4.45 3.06 -6.20
CA GLY A 166 -4.44 4.52 -6.17
C GLY A 166 -5.14 5.13 -7.39
N GLY A 167 -4.95 4.55 -8.57
CA GLY A 167 -5.68 4.93 -9.78
C GLY A 167 -7.19 4.70 -9.68
N PHE A 168 -7.59 3.58 -9.06
CA PHE A 168 -9.01 3.21 -8.88
C PHE A 168 -9.77 4.25 -8.05
N LEU A 169 -9.26 4.63 -6.87
CA LEU A 169 -9.95 5.62 -6.03
C LEU A 169 -10.06 6.96 -6.75
N VAL A 170 -9.01 7.39 -7.46
CA VAL A 170 -9.03 8.60 -8.28
C VAL A 170 -10.13 8.52 -9.33
N ALA A 171 -10.25 7.41 -10.06
CA ALA A 171 -11.28 7.22 -11.09
C ALA A 171 -12.70 7.29 -10.51
N VAL A 172 -12.94 6.63 -9.36
CA VAL A 172 -14.24 6.64 -8.67
C VAL A 172 -14.61 8.06 -8.23
N VAL A 173 -13.70 8.78 -7.58
CA VAL A 173 -13.94 10.16 -7.13
C VAL A 173 -14.22 11.09 -8.31
N TYR A 174 -13.44 11.00 -9.40
CA TYR A 174 -13.69 11.80 -10.60
C TYR A 174 -15.05 11.51 -11.22
N TRP A 175 -15.45 10.24 -11.30
CA TRP A 175 -16.75 9.85 -11.84
C TRP A 175 -17.89 10.43 -10.99
N PHE A 176 -17.83 10.29 -9.67
CA PHE A 176 -18.87 10.82 -8.77
C PHE A 176 -19.02 12.34 -8.85
N ILE A 177 -17.91 13.08 -8.96
CA ILE A 177 -17.94 14.54 -8.97
C ILE A 177 -18.38 15.08 -10.34
N TYR A 178 -17.80 14.59 -11.44
CA TYR A 178 -17.97 15.24 -12.76
C TYR A 178 -19.05 14.63 -13.64
N GLN A 179 -19.26 13.30 -13.59
CA GLN A 179 -20.27 12.67 -14.46
C GLN A 179 -21.68 12.84 -13.92
N ARG A 180 -21.86 13.01 -12.59
CA ARG A 180 -23.18 13.26 -12.00
C ARG A 180 -23.76 14.62 -12.43
N HIS A 181 -22.94 15.67 -12.47
CA HIS A 181 -23.38 16.99 -12.91
C HIS A 181 -23.73 17.02 -14.40
N ARG A 182 -22.87 16.44 -15.25
CA ARG A 182 -23.12 16.42 -16.70
C ARG A 182 -24.41 15.66 -17.07
N ARG A 183 -24.71 14.57 -16.38
CA ARG A 183 -25.94 13.79 -16.62
C ARG A 183 -27.21 14.53 -16.20
N ALA A 184 -27.15 15.28 -15.10
CA ALA A 184 -28.25 16.13 -14.65
C ALA A 184 -28.51 17.30 -15.62
N GLU A 185 -27.46 17.93 -16.14
CA GLU A 185 -27.55 19.00 -17.15
C GLU A 185 -28.11 18.47 -18.50
N GLU A 186 -27.71 17.26 -18.92
CA GLU A 186 -28.23 16.60 -20.12
C GLU A 186 -29.72 16.23 -20.01
N GLU A 187 -30.16 15.75 -18.84
CA GLU A 187 -31.57 15.47 -18.53
C GLU A 187 -32.41 16.74 -18.52
N GLU A 188 -31.93 17.84 -17.91
CA GLU A 188 -32.63 19.12 -17.89
C GLU A 188 -32.72 19.75 -19.30
N SER A 189 -31.63 19.71 -20.09
CA SER A 189 -31.62 20.14 -21.49
C SER A 189 -32.60 19.33 -22.35
N SER A 190 -32.66 18.02 -22.15
CA SER A 190 -33.58 17.14 -22.90
C SER A 190 -35.04 17.41 -22.52
N ALA A 191 -35.34 17.63 -21.23
CA ALA A 191 -36.67 18.00 -20.77
C ALA A 191 -37.15 19.34 -21.36
N ARG A 192 -36.27 20.34 -21.43
CA ARG A 192 -36.58 21.65 -22.06
C ARG A 192 -36.87 21.52 -23.56
N ARG A 193 -36.08 20.74 -24.31
CA ARG A 193 -36.34 20.52 -25.75
C ARG A 193 -37.67 19.82 -26.02
N VAL A 194 -38.10 18.92 -25.13
CA VAL A 194 -39.41 18.28 -25.26
C VAL A 194 -40.53 19.29 -25.02
N LEU A 195 -40.41 20.16 -24.01
CA LEU A 195 -41.39 21.23 -23.75
C LEU A 195 -41.49 22.22 -24.92
N ASP A 196 -40.37 22.60 -25.54
CA ASP A 196 -40.33 23.51 -26.70
C ASP A 196 -40.98 22.91 -27.96
N LEU A 197 -41.17 21.59 -28.04
CA LEU A 197 -41.89 20.93 -29.15
C LEU A 197 -43.41 20.97 -28.99
N PHE A 198 -43.92 21.32 -27.80
CA PHE A 198 -45.36 21.36 -27.50
C PHE A 198 -45.92 22.79 -27.32
N LEU A 199 -45.09 23.83 -27.49
CA LEU A 199 -45.46 25.24 -27.48
C LEU A 199 -45.29 25.85 -28.88
#